data_AF-A0A7C8A802-F1
#
_entry.id   AF-A0A7C8A802-F1
#
_cell.length_a   1.000
_cell.length_b   1.000
_cell.length_c   1.000
_cell.angle_alpha   90.00
_cell.angle_beta   90.00
_cell.angle_gamma   90.00
#
_symmetry.space_group_name_H-M   'P 1'
#
loop_
_entity.id
_entity.type
_entity.pdbx_description
1 polymer ?
#
loop_
_entity_poly.entity_id
_entity_poly.type
_entity_poly.pdbx_seq_one_letter_code
_entity_poly.pdbx_strand_id
1 'polypeptide(L)'
;MYAFGGLCEVDSIEEIAYLNDICDRLGIDTISAGNLAAFAIEAARQGKIDYDIDYGQPDKIAGLLKEMAYRQGIGDILSRGIKAAAKEWDMEDQAIHVKGLE
;
A
#
# COMPACT_ATOMS: atom_id res chain seq x y z
N MET A 1 0.25 -5.61 -12.34
CA MET A 1 0.44 -7.08 -12.24
C MET A 1 1.45 -7.45 -11.17
N TYR A 2 2.71 -7.02 -11.27
CA TYR A 2 3.77 -7.39 -10.31
C TYR A 2 3.64 -6.76 -8.92
N ALA A 3 3.28 -5.48 -8.82
CA ALA A 3 3.28 -4.76 -7.54
C ALA A 3 2.31 -5.37 -6.52
N PHE A 4 1.03 -5.56 -6.88
CA PHE A 4 0.07 -6.20 -5.98
C PHE A 4 0.28 -7.71 -5.84
N GLY A 5 0.71 -8.40 -6.90
CA GLY A 5 0.89 -9.86 -6.82
C GLY A 5 2.06 -10.25 -5.92
N GLY A 6 3.27 -9.85 -6.30
CA GLY A 6 4.48 -10.26 -5.58
C GLY A 6 4.67 -9.57 -4.23
N LEU A 7 4.35 -8.28 -4.12
CA LEU A 7 4.64 -7.52 -2.89
C LEU A 7 3.54 -7.68 -1.83
N CYS A 8 2.29 -7.92 -2.25
CA CYS A 8 1.17 -8.08 -1.33
C CYS A 8 0.67 -9.53 -1.21
N GLU A 9 1.38 -10.50 -1.81
CA GLU A 9 1.02 -11.93 -1.89
C GLU A 9 -0.41 -12.18 -2.40
N VAL A 10 -0.80 -11.48 -3.48
CA VAL A 10 -2.09 -11.69 -4.15
C VAL A 10 -1.89 -12.64 -5.34
N ASP A 11 -2.39 -13.86 -5.23
CA ASP A 11 -2.10 -14.92 -6.20
C ASP A 11 -3.07 -14.99 -7.39
N SER A 12 -4.31 -14.48 -7.24
CA SER A 12 -5.30 -14.49 -8.32
C SER A 12 -5.09 -13.33 -9.28
N ILE A 13 -5.06 -13.63 -10.59
CA ILE A 13 -4.97 -12.61 -11.62
C ILE A 13 -6.23 -11.73 -11.66
N GLU A 14 -7.39 -12.29 -11.31
CA GLU A 14 -8.66 -11.58 -11.20
C GLU A 14 -8.62 -10.57 -10.05
N GLU A 15 -8.06 -10.94 -8.90
CA GLU A 15 -7.89 -10.05 -7.75
C GLU A 15 -6.87 -8.94 -8.03
N ILE A 16 -5.76 -9.26 -8.71
CA ILE A 16 -4.79 -8.26 -9.19
C ILE A 16 -5.45 -7.30 -10.18
N ALA A 17 -6.26 -7.80 -11.11
CA ALA A 17 -6.98 -6.97 -12.07
C ALA A 17 -8.02 -6.08 -11.39
N TYR A 18 -8.70 -6.59 -10.36
CA TYR A 18 -9.60 -5.80 -9.53
C TYR A 18 -8.88 -4.64 -8.84
N LEU A 19 -7.74 -4.88 -8.20
CA LEU A 19 -6.93 -3.83 -7.56
C LEU A 19 -6.43 -2.79 -8.57
N ASN A 20 -6.10 -3.23 -9.79
CA ASN A 20 -5.71 -2.35 -10.88
C ASN A 20 -6.87 -1.45 -11.35
N ASP A 21 -8.08 -1.99 -11.55
CA ASP A 21 -9.27 -1.20 -11.88
C ASP A 21 -9.59 -0.16 -10.80
N ILE A 22 -9.42 -0.51 -9.52
CA ILE A 22 -9.58 0.45 -8.41
C ILE A 22 -8.56 1.59 -8.52
N CYS A 23 -7.28 1.29 -8.79
CA CYS A 23 -6.27 2.34 -8.97
C CYS A 23 -6.61 3.26 -10.15
N ASP A 24 -7.04 2.70 -11.28
CA ASP A 24 -7.43 3.47 -12.47
C ASP A 24 -8.61 4.40 -12.19
N ARG A 25 -9.64 3.92 -11.47
CA ARG A 25 -10.80 4.74 -11.07
C ARG A 25 -10.44 5.87 -10.11
N LEU A 26 -9.48 5.63 -9.23
CA LEU A 26 -9.03 6.60 -8.23
C LEU A 26 -7.93 7.53 -8.76
N GLY A 27 -7.36 7.24 -9.93
CA GLY A 27 -6.25 7.99 -10.52
C GLY A 27 -4.92 7.81 -9.76
N ILE A 28 -4.71 6.65 -9.14
CA ILE A 28 -3.49 6.33 -8.37
C ILE A 28 -2.54 5.51 -9.23
N ASP A 29 -1.24 5.82 -9.17
CA ASP A 29 -0.22 4.97 -9.79
C ASP A 29 -0.14 3.60 -9.11
N THR A 30 -0.27 2.54 -9.92
CA THR A 30 -0.34 1.15 -9.43
C THR A 30 0.97 0.64 -8.84
N ILE A 31 2.12 1.22 -9.22
CA ILE A 31 3.44 0.81 -8.70
C ILE A 31 3.62 1.37 -7.29
N SER A 32 3.44 2.68 -7.12
CA SER A 32 3.47 3.32 -5.80
C SER A 32 2.39 2.74 -4.89
N ALA A 33 1.17 2.53 -5.40
CA ALA A 33 0.08 1.93 -4.65
C ALA A 33 0.41 0.54 -4.08
N GLY A 34 0.97 -0.35 -4.90
CA GLY A 34 1.33 -1.70 -4.45
C GLY A 34 2.47 -1.70 -3.43
N ASN A 35 3.50 -0.88 -3.63
CA ASN A 35 4.60 -0.75 -2.66
C ASN A 35 4.12 -0.17 -1.32
N LEU A 36 3.28 0.88 -1.36
CA LEU A 36 2.74 1.50 -0.15
C LEU A 36 1.78 0.56 0.60
N ALA A 37 0.99 -0.24 -0.12
CA ALA A 37 0.15 -1.27 0.48
C ALA A 37 0.99 -2.35 1.17
N ALA A 38 2.03 -2.87 0.51
CA ALA A 38 2.94 -3.84 1.10
C ALA A 38 3.68 -3.28 2.33
N PHE A 39 4.10 -2.02 2.27
CA PHE A 39 4.73 -1.33 3.40
C PHE A 39 3.76 -1.17 4.58
N ALA A 40 2.50 -0.83 4.32
CA ALA A 40 1.48 -0.75 5.36
C ALA A 40 1.18 -2.12 5.99
N ILE A 41 1.16 -3.19 5.20
CA ILE A 41 1.05 -4.56 5.71
C ILE A 41 2.20 -4.89 6.65
N GLU A 42 3.44 -4.61 6.25
CA GLU A 42 4.60 -4.89 7.10
C GLU A 42 4.58 -4.04 8.39
N ALA A 43 4.18 -2.77 8.29
CA ALA A 43 4.01 -1.90 9.45
C ALA A 43 2.95 -2.45 10.43
N ALA A 44 1.83 -2.96 9.92
CA ALA A 44 0.80 -3.58 10.74
C ALA A 44 1.30 -4.86 11.42
N ARG A 45 1.99 -5.74 10.69
CA ARG A 45 2.56 -7.00 11.22
C ARG A 45 3.61 -6.75 12.30
N GLN A 46 4.39 -5.67 12.19
CA GLN A 46 5.36 -5.25 13.20
C GLN A 46 4.75 -4.46 14.37
N GLY A 47 3.43 -4.21 14.34
CA GLY A 47 2.73 -3.44 15.37
C GLY A 47 3.11 -1.95 15.38
N LYS A 48 3.65 -1.43 14.27
CA LYS A 48 3.98 0.00 14.09
C LYS A 48 2.73 0.84 13.82
N ILE A 49 1.71 0.21 13.24
CA ILE A 49 0.36 0.79 13.09
C ILE A 49 -0.70 -0.20 13.61
N ASP A 50 -1.77 0.34 14.19
CA ASP A 50 -2.97 -0.43 14.54
C ASP A 50 -3.95 -0.37 13.37
N TYR A 51 -3.73 -1.25 12.38
CA TYR A 51 -4.54 -1.32 11.17
C TYR A 51 -4.75 -2.78 10.78
N ASP A 52 -6.01 -3.18 10.58
CA ASP A 52 -6.38 -4.57 10.30
C ASP A 52 -6.15 -4.93 8.83
N ILE A 53 -4.89 -5.19 8.45
CA ILE A 53 -4.50 -5.63 7.10
C ILE A 53 -3.38 -6.67 7.17
N ASP A 54 -3.39 -7.63 6.24
CA ASP A 54 -2.31 -8.60 6.06
C ASP A 54 -2.15 -8.93 4.56
N TYR A 55 -1.12 -9.71 4.25
CA TYR A 55 -0.86 -10.25 2.91
C TYR A 55 -2.03 -11.11 2.41
N GLY A 56 -2.22 -11.13 1.09
CA GLY A 56 -3.28 -11.92 0.44
C GLY A 56 -4.70 -11.45 0.75
N GLN A 57 -4.90 -10.19 1.18
CA GLN A 57 -6.21 -9.62 1.51
C GLN A 57 -6.64 -8.53 0.52
N PRO A 58 -7.05 -8.87 -0.72
CA PRO A 58 -7.33 -7.91 -1.78
C PRO A 58 -8.42 -6.91 -1.42
N ASP A 59 -9.49 -7.32 -0.72
CA ASP A 59 -10.54 -6.39 -0.31
C ASP A 59 -10.05 -5.33 0.68
N LYS A 60 -9.15 -5.72 1.59
CA LYS A 60 -8.57 -4.80 2.57
C LYS A 60 -7.55 -3.86 1.94
N ILE A 61 -6.76 -4.39 0.99
CA ILE A 61 -5.86 -3.57 0.15
C ILE A 61 -6.69 -2.55 -0.63
N ALA A 62 -7.80 -2.95 -1.27
CA ALA A 62 -8.70 -2.04 -1.96
C ALA A 62 -9.29 -0.96 -1.03
N GLY A 63 -9.58 -1.32 0.23
CA GLY A 63 -9.97 -0.37 1.28
C GLY A 63 -8.89 0.66 1.55
N LEU A 64 -7.65 0.21 1.79
CA LEU A 64 -6.49 1.07 2.01
C LEU A 64 -6.25 2.03 0.83
N LEU A 65 -6.36 1.55 -0.41
CA LEU A 65 -6.21 2.37 -1.61
C LEU A 65 -7.25 3.49 -1.69
N LYS A 66 -8.50 3.21 -1.27
CA LYS A 66 -9.54 4.25 -1.17
C LYS A 66 -9.18 5.26 -0.08
N GLU A 67 -8.75 4.81 1.08
CA GLU A 67 -8.32 5.71 2.16
C GLU A 67 -7.14 6.61 1.72
N MET A 68 -6.20 6.07 0.95
CA MET A 68 -5.11 6.85 0.33
C MET A 68 -5.65 7.90 -0.65
N ALA A 69 -6.58 7.53 -1.54
CA ALA A 69 -7.20 8.44 -2.50
C ALA A 69 -7.92 9.61 -1.82
N TYR A 70 -8.67 9.29 -0.76
CA TYR A 70 -9.49 10.25 -0.03
C TYR A 70 -8.77 10.91 1.14
N ARG A 71 -7.50 10.56 1.39
CA ARG A 71 -6.68 11.06 2.51
C ARG A 71 -7.37 10.89 3.87
N GLN A 72 -7.78 9.66 4.16
CA GLN A 72 -8.46 9.29 5.40
C GLN A 72 -7.56 8.39 6.24
N GLY A 73 -7.59 8.54 7.57
CA GLY A 73 -6.84 7.68 8.48
C GLY A 73 -5.34 7.58 8.13
N ILE A 74 -4.83 6.35 8.05
CA ILE A 74 -3.43 6.09 7.64
C ILE A 74 -3.20 6.40 6.15
N GLY A 75 -4.26 6.44 5.35
CA GLY A 75 -4.21 6.82 3.95
C GLY A 75 -3.72 8.25 3.72
N ASP A 76 -3.97 9.20 4.63
CA ASP A 76 -3.40 10.55 4.52
C ASP A 76 -1.87 10.52 4.62
N ILE A 77 -1.32 9.69 5.51
CA ILE A 77 0.13 9.51 5.70
C ILE A 77 0.73 8.88 4.43
N LEU A 78 0.15 7.77 3.97
CA LEU A 78 0.60 7.05 2.77
C LEU A 78 0.49 7.89 1.50
N SER A 79 -0.50 8.79 1.41
CA SER A 79 -0.68 9.68 0.26
C SER A 79 0.49 10.67 0.05
N ARG A 80 1.35 10.83 1.08
CA ARG A 80 2.55 11.67 1.03
C ARG A 80 3.80 10.89 0.56
N GLY A 81 3.64 9.61 0.22
CA GLY A 81 4.68 8.72 -0.29
C GLY A 81 5.47 8.01 0.80
N ILE A 82 6.25 7.01 0.39
CA ILE A 82 6.90 6.06 1.30
C ILE A 82 7.86 6.72 2.30
N LYS A 83 8.56 7.79 1.91
CA LYS A 83 9.46 8.53 2.80
C LYS A 83 8.74 9.14 4.00
N ALA A 84 7.57 9.73 3.76
CA ALA A 84 6.78 10.37 4.81
C ALA A 84 6.21 9.30 5.74
N ALA A 85 5.65 8.22 5.18
CA ALA A 85 5.12 7.10 5.96
C ALA A 85 6.20 6.41 6.80
N ALA A 86 7.37 6.12 6.21
CA ALA A 86 8.44 5.44 6.91
C ALA A 86 9.00 6.26 8.07
N LYS A 87 9.12 7.57 7.91
CA LYS A 87 9.52 8.47 8.99
C LYS A 87 8.47 8.52 10.10
N GLU A 88 7.19 8.59 9.75
CA GLU A 88 6.09 8.63 10.72
C GLU A 88 6.00 7.33 11.53
N TRP A 89 6.29 6.20 10.89
CA TRP A 89 6.18 4.87 11.50
C TRP A 89 7.49 4.32 12.06
N ASP A 90 8.57 5.11 12.04
CA ASP A 90 9.91 4.70 12.52
C ASP A 90 10.36 3.40 11.82
N MET A 91 10.30 3.42 10.49
CA MET A 91 10.56 2.29 9.57
C MET A 91 11.44 2.71 8.37
N GLU A 92 12.23 3.77 8.52
CA GLU A 92 13.07 4.34 7.45
C GLU A 92 14.06 3.30 6.87
N ASP A 93 14.57 2.37 7.68
CA ASP A 93 15.48 1.29 7.25
C ASP A 93 14.81 0.22 6.38
N GLN A 94 13.47 0.17 6.36
CA GLN A 94 12.68 -0.81 5.60
C GLN A 94 11.96 -0.18 4.39
N ALA A 95 12.11 1.13 4.21
CA ALA A 95 11.51 1.86 3.10
C ALA A 95 12.32 1.66 1.81
N ILE A 96 11.89 0.73 0.96
CA ILE A 96 12.51 0.48 -0.34
C ILE A 96 12.12 1.60 -1.31
N HIS A 97 13.03 2.54 -1.56
CA HIS A 97 12.83 3.61 -2.53
C HIS A 97 14.15 4.12 -3.10
N VAL A 98 14.13 4.73 -4.29
CA VAL A 98 15.23 5.56 -4.80
C VAL A 98 14.74 6.99 -4.97
N LYS A 99 15.34 7.92 -4.21
CA LYS A 99 14.94 9.34 -4.16
C LYS A 99 13.48 9.61 -3.74
N GLY A 100 12.76 8.62 -3.21
CA GLY A 100 11.37 8.75 -2.76
C GLY A 100 10.35 8.34 -3.82
N LEU A 101 10.82 7.72 -4.89
CA LEU A 101 10.00 6.91 -5.78
C LEU A 101 10.22 5.44 -5.40
N GLU A 102 9.12 4.71 -5.24
CA GLU A 102 9.12 3.27 -4.99
C GLU A 102 9.70 2.48 -6.17
#